data_AF-A0A1S2MLT3-F1
#
_entry.id   AF-A0A1S2MLT3-F1
#
_cell.length_a   1.000
_cell.length_b   1.000
_cell.length_c   1.000
_cell.angle_alpha   90.00
_cell.angle_beta   90.00
_cell.angle_gamma   90.00
#
_symmetry.space_group_name_H-M   'P 1'
#
loop_
_entity.id
_entity.type
_entity.pdbx_description
1 polymer ?
#
loop_
_entity_poly.entity_id
_entity_poly.type
_entity_poly.pdbx_seq_one_letter_code
_entity_poly.pdbx_strand_id
1 'polypeptide(L)'
;MKKLLLASFASITIAATGFGVSSNIQTADAAETQEATQSTSEVYSQFIEAGGTKSLWDNVVMPESSGNPDAVNELGYKGLGQTKEAWGTGSVEEQTKGMINYAEERYGSIDAAVDFHVANGWW
;
A
#
# COMPACT_ATOMS: atom_id res chain seq x y z
N MET A 1 -1.56 4.16 -38.41
CA MET A 1 -2.46 5.32 -38.21
C MET A 1 -3.47 5.02 -37.11
N LYS A 2 -3.21 5.48 -35.88
CA LYS A 2 -4.20 5.68 -34.82
C LYS A 2 -3.71 6.81 -33.92
N LYS A 3 -4.66 7.62 -33.49
CA LYS A 3 -4.56 9.07 -33.35
C LYS A 3 -3.93 9.51 -32.03
N LEU A 4 -3.08 10.53 -32.15
CA LEU A 4 -2.58 11.42 -31.11
C LEU A 4 -3.76 12.11 -30.41
N LEU A 5 -3.77 12.16 -29.08
CA LEU A 5 -4.58 13.12 -28.32
C LEU A 5 -3.62 13.94 -27.44
N LEU A 6 -3.45 15.19 -27.88
CA LEU A 6 -2.62 16.22 -27.29
C LEU A 6 -3.51 16.98 -26.29
N ALA A 7 -3.28 16.81 -24.99
CA ALA A 7 -3.95 17.62 -23.97
C ALA A 7 -3.12 18.88 -23.71
N SER A 8 -3.68 20.01 -24.12
CA SER A 8 -3.17 21.36 -23.95
C SER A 8 -3.24 21.77 -22.46
N PHE A 9 -2.10 22.14 -21.87
CA PHE A 9 -2.09 22.87 -20.60
C PHE A 9 -1.98 24.36 -20.93
N ALA A 10 -3.10 25.09 -20.80
CA ALA A 10 -3.09 26.54 -20.85
C ALA A 10 -2.46 27.07 -19.55
N SER A 11 -1.28 27.67 -19.64
CA SER A 11 -0.65 28.42 -18.56
C SER A 11 -1.48 29.66 -18.26
N ILE A 12 -2.03 29.76 -17.04
CA ILE A 12 -2.62 31.00 -16.54
C ILE A 12 -1.54 31.81 -15.84
N THR A 13 -1.16 32.91 -16.47
CA THR A 13 -0.29 33.94 -15.92
C THR A 13 -1.03 34.73 -14.83
N ILE A 14 -0.40 34.82 -13.66
CA ILE A 14 -0.84 35.58 -12.50
C ILE A 14 -0.66 37.08 -12.76
N ALA A 15 -1.71 37.87 -12.56
CA ALA A 15 -1.63 39.32 -12.43
C ALA A 15 -2.14 39.73 -11.03
N ALA A 16 -1.28 40.41 -10.28
CA ALA A 16 -1.54 40.88 -8.93
C ALA A 16 -2.13 42.29 -8.92
N THR A 17 -3.22 42.50 -8.17
CA THR A 17 -3.54 43.79 -7.52
C THR A 17 -4.52 43.59 -6.35
N GLY A 18 -4.05 43.83 -5.13
CA GLY A 18 -4.71 44.72 -4.15
C GLY A 18 -5.96 44.26 -3.38
N PHE A 19 -5.78 44.25 -2.04
CA PHE A 19 -6.74 44.58 -0.98
C PHE A 19 -7.77 43.52 -0.54
N GLY A 20 -7.62 43.11 0.72
CA GLY A 20 -8.46 42.10 1.37
C GLY A 20 -9.79 42.60 1.89
N VAL A 21 -10.69 41.66 2.11
CA VAL A 21 -11.80 41.67 3.08
C VAL A 21 -12.11 40.21 3.40
N SER A 22 -12.16 39.89 4.70
CA SER A 22 -12.63 38.63 5.24
C SER A 22 -14.13 38.45 4.97
N SER A 23 -14.51 37.30 4.43
CA SER A 23 -15.89 36.81 4.45
C SER A 23 -15.89 35.31 4.70
N ASN A 24 -16.33 34.95 5.90
CA ASN A 24 -16.74 33.62 6.33
C ASN A 24 -17.64 32.96 5.27
N ILE A 25 -17.21 31.85 4.67
CA ILE A 25 -18.12 30.90 4.03
C ILE A 25 -17.73 29.51 4.53
N GLN A 26 -18.63 28.98 5.35
CA GLN A 26 -18.82 27.61 5.80
C GLN A 26 -17.91 26.58 5.10
N THR A 27 -16.82 26.21 5.77
CA THR A 27 -16.22 24.88 5.58
C THR A 27 -17.27 23.89 6.06
N ALA A 28 -17.83 23.15 5.12
CA ALA A 28 -18.60 21.96 5.44
C ALA A 28 -17.65 21.01 6.15
N ASP A 29 -18.00 20.71 7.41
CA ASP A 29 -17.46 19.63 8.22
C ASP A 29 -17.84 18.31 7.52
N ALA A 30 -17.04 17.93 6.53
CA ALA A 30 -16.94 16.55 6.11
C ALA A 30 -15.89 15.96 7.03
N ALA A 31 -16.33 15.16 7.99
CA ALA A 31 -15.48 14.27 8.74
C ALA A 31 -14.74 13.37 7.75
N GLU A 32 -13.55 13.81 7.31
CA GLU A 32 -12.52 12.93 6.82
C GLU A 32 -12.20 11.99 7.97
N THR A 33 -12.62 10.74 7.84
CA THR A 33 -11.95 9.63 8.49
C THR A 33 -10.47 9.80 8.17
N GLN A 34 -9.71 10.31 9.13
CA GLN A 34 -8.27 10.37 9.07
C GLN A 34 -7.74 8.94 9.15
N GLU A 35 -7.82 8.20 8.04
CA GLU A 35 -6.84 7.15 7.79
C GLU A 35 -5.54 7.88 7.51
N ALA A 36 -4.69 7.96 8.54
CA ALA A 36 -3.31 8.34 8.33
C ALA A 36 -2.74 7.36 7.30
N THR A 37 -2.42 7.83 6.09
CA THR A 37 -1.68 7.03 5.12
C THR A 37 -0.35 6.66 5.77
N GLN A 38 -0.27 5.44 6.29
CA GLN A 38 0.92 4.95 6.95
C GLN A 38 2.05 4.93 5.93
N SER A 39 3.18 5.53 6.26
CA SER A 39 4.32 5.53 5.35
C SER A 39 4.88 4.11 5.23
N THR A 40 5.38 3.75 4.05
CA THR A 40 6.03 2.44 3.84
C THR A 40 7.15 2.17 4.84
N SER A 41 7.84 3.21 5.33
CA SER A 41 8.88 3.09 6.36
C SER A 41 8.31 2.67 7.72
N GLU A 42 7.14 3.20 8.11
CA GLU A 42 6.47 2.81 9.36
C GLU A 42 5.91 1.39 9.25
N VAL A 43 5.32 1.04 8.10
CA VAL A 43 4.88 -0.35 7.83
C VAL A 43 6.05 -1.32 7.90
N TYR A 44 7.19 -0.99 7.26
CA TYR A 44 8.40 -1.82 7.34
C TYR A 44 8.88 -2.01 8.79
N SER A 45 8.90 -0.94 9.60
CA SER A 45 9.31 -1.05 11.00
C SER A 45 8.41 -2.02 11.78
N GLN A 46 7.09 -1.86 11.66
CA GLN A 46 6.13 -2.76 12.31
C GLN A 46 6.22 -4.20 11.80
N PHE A 47 6.48 -4.38 10.50
CA PHE A 47 6.69 -5.70 9.91
C PHE A 47 7.91 -6.41 10.49
N ILE A 48 9.05 -5.71 10.62
CA ILE A 48 10.26 -6.27 11.24
C ILE A 48 10.04 -6.57 12.73
N GLU A 49 9.38 -5.67 13.46
CA GLU A 49 9.05 -5.87 14.87
C GLU A 49 8.13 -7.07 15.11
N ALA A 50 7.21 -7.33 14.18
CA ALA A 50 6.31 -8.48 14.21
C ALA A 50 6.99 -9.82 13.83
N GLY A 51 8.30 -9.81 13.57
CA GLY A 51 9.08 -11.01 13.23
C GLY A 51 9.25 -11.24 11.73
N GLY A 52 8.77 -10.31 10.89
CA GLY A 52 9.00 -10.35 9.45
C GLY A 52 10.49 -10.20 9.13
N THR A 53 10.94 -10.82 8.04
CA THR A 53 12.34 -10.73 7.61
C THR A 53 12.49 -9.72 6.47
N LYS A 54 13.66 -9.08 6.37
CA LYS A 54 13.97 -8.21 5.23
C LYS A 54 13.81 -8.94 3.89
N SER A 55 14.13 -10.23 3.84
CA SER A 55 13.98 -11.05 2.63
C SER A 55 12.52 -11.20 2.21
N LEU A 56 11.63 -11.51 3.17
CA LEU A 56 10.19 -11.60 2.92
C LEU A 56 9.60 -10.25 2.52
N TRP A 57 10.09 -9.17 3.14
CA TRP A 57 9.68 -7.81 2.77
C TRP A 57 10.05 -7.45 1.33
N ASP A 58 11.33 -7.56 0.98
CA ASP A 58 11.85 -7.12 -0.31
C ASP A 58 11.33 -7.97 -1.47
N ASN A 59 11.19 -9.27 -1.26
CA ASN A 59 10.84 -10.21 -2.33
C ASN A 59 9.35 -10.49 -2.42
N VAL A 60 8.58 -10.40 -1.32
CA VAL A 60 7.14 -10.69 -1.35
C VAL A 60 6.33 -9.43 -1.10
N VAL A 61 6.49 -8.76 0.03
CA VAL A 61 5.63 -7.62 0.39
C VAL A 61 5.72 -6.48 -0.62
N MET A 62 6.94 -6.10 -1.02
CA MET A 62 7.15 -4.99 -1.94
C MET A 62 6.58 -5.28 -3.35
N PRO A 63 6.83 -6.46 -3.96
CA PRO A 63 6.21 -6.80 -5.26
C PRO A 63 4.69 -6.98 -5.20
N GLU A 64 4.14 -7.54 -4.13
CA GLU A 64 2.72 -7.87 -4.03
C GLU A 64 1.86 -6.64 -3.69
N SER A 65 2.30 -5.81 -2.74
CA SER A 65 1.48 -4.72 -2.18
C SER A 65 2.16 -3.35 -2.17
N SER A 66 3.42 -3.26 -2.60
CA SER A 66 4.25 -2.06 -2.41
C SER A 66 4.36 -1.62 -0.93
N GLY A 67 4.21 -2.57 0.01
CA GLY A 67 4.20 -2.29 1.45
C GLY A 67 2.92 -1.61 1.94
N ASN A 68 1.81 -1.71 1.20
CA ASN A 68 0.52 -1.17 1.61
C ASN A 68 -0.31 -2.27 2.32
N PRO A 69 -0.55 -2.15 3.64
CA PRO A 69 -1.36 -3.13 4.39
C PRO A 69 -2.85 -3.11 4.00
N ASP A 70 -3.30 -2.08 3.30
CA ASP A 70 -4.67 -1.93 2.82
C ASP A 70 -4.79 -2.20 1.31
N ALA A 71 -3.75 -2.75 0.67
CA ALA A 71 -3.78 -3.06 -0.75
C ALA A 71 -4.92 -4.04 -1.06
N VAL A 72 -5.76 -3.71 -2.05
CA VAL A 72 -6.81 -4.60 -2.57
C VAL A 72 -6.71 -4.64 -4.08
N ASN A 73 -6.61 -5.84 -4.66
CA ASN A 73 -6.62 -5.99 -6.12
C ASN A 73 -8.02 -6.33 -6.67
N GLU A 74 -8.18 -6.25 -7.99
CA GLU A 74 -9.46 -6.51 -8.68
C GLU A 74 -9.98 -7.95 -8.49
N LEU A 75 -9.11 -8.89 -8.12
CA LEU A 75 -9.44 -10.29 -7.85
C LEU A 75 -9.81 -10.55 -6.37
N GLY A 76 -9.81 -9.51 -5.55
CA GLY A 76 -10.19 -9.53 -4.14
C GLY A 76 -9.12 -10.02 -3.18
N TYR A 77 -7.85 -10.08 -3.60
CA TYR A 77 -6.72 -10.32 -2.70
C TYR A 77 -6.37 -9.04 -1.94
N LYS A 78 -5.92 -9.21 -0.70
CA LYS A 78 -5.80 -8.10 0.25
C LYS A 78 -4.49 -8.13 1.04
N GLY A 79 -4.08 -6.96 1.50
CA GLY A 79 -2.99 -6.75 2.44
C GLY A 79 -1.60 -6.95 1.88
N LEU A 80 -0.61 -6.94 2.79
CA LEU A 80 0.82 -7.00 2.50
C LEU A 80 1.20 -8.20 1.65
N GLY A 81 0.56 -9.33 1.93
CA GLY A 81 0.78 -10.60 1.25
C GLY A 81 -0.09 -10.87 0.03
N GLN A 82 -1.02 -9.97 -0.30
CA GLN A 82 -2.06 -10.20 -1.32
C GLN A 82 -2.70 -11.58 -1.18
N THR A 83 -3.47 -11.78 -0.10
CA THR A 83 -4.11 -13.06 0.25
C THR A 83 -5.64 -12.98 0.25
N LYS A 84 -6.31 -14.13 0.24
CA LYS A 84 -7.75 -14.27 0.55
C LYS A 84 -8.01 -14.81 1.96
N GLU A 85 -6.95 -15.13 2.70
CA GLU A 85 -7.04 -15.56 4.08
C GLU A 85 -7.47 -14.41 4.99
N ALA A 86 -8.08 -14.75 6.13
CA ALA A 86 -8.61 -13.77 7.08
C ALA A 86 -7.54 -12.81 7.64
N TRP A 87 -6.27 -13.24 7.67
CA TRP A 87 -5.17 -12.41 8.15
C TRP A 87 -4.85 -11.23 7.22
N GLY A 88 -5.32 -11.22 5.96
CA GLY A 88 -5.04 -10.17 4.98
C GLY A 88 -5.75 -8.82 5.19
N THR A 89 -6.54 -8.67 6.26
CA THR A 89 -7.26 -7.42 6.58
C THR A 89 -7.02 -6.93 8.02
N GLY A 90 -6.05 -7.51 8.73
CA GLY A 90 -5.67 -7.08 10.07
C GLY A 90 -4.66 -5.93 10.07
N SER A 91 -4.18 -5.57 11.25
CA SER A 91 -3.00 -4.73 11.45
C SER A 91 -1.75 -5.29 10.74
N VAL A 92 -0.71 -4.47 10.59
CA VAL A 92 0.59 -4.92 10.05
C VAL A 92 1.12 -6.13 10.81
N GLU A 93 0.97 -6.16 12.13
CA GLU A 93 1.38 -7.28 12.98
C GLU A 93 0.59 -8.57 12.66
N GLU A 94 -0.73 -8.48 12.56
CA GLU A 94 -1.60 -9.62 12.22
C GLU A 94 -1.29 -10.16 10.83
N GLN A 95 -1.13 -9.26 9.85
CA GLN A 95 -0.74 -9.62 8.49
C GLN A 95 0.62 -10.30 8.47
N THR A 96 1.61 -9.76 9.18
CA THR A 96 2.97 -10.33 9.25
C THR A 96 2.96 -11.73 9.86
N LYS A 97 2.26 -11.93 10.98
CA LYS A 97 2.13 -13.25 11.61
C LYS A 97 1.41 -14.25 10.71
N GLY A 98 0.36 -13.80 10.02
CA GLY A 98 -0.33 -14.60 9.01
C GLY A 98 0.59 -15.02 7.87
N MET A 99 1.40 -14.09 7.36
CA MET A 99 2.38 -14.37 6.31
C MET A 99 3.45 -15.38 6.75
N ILE A 100 3.97 -15.26 7.98
CA ILE A 100 4.98 -16.19 8.53
C ILE A 100 4.39 -17.58 8.69
N ASN A 101 3.21 -17.70 9.31
CA ASN A 101 2.55 -19.00 9.50
C ASN A 101 2.24 -19.65 8.13
N TYR A 102 1.75 -18.87 7.18
CA TYR A 102 1.48 -19.36 5.83
C TYR A 102 2.76 -19.82 5.12
N ALA A 103 3.88 -19.09 5.29
CA ALA A 103 5.18 -19.50 4.79
C ALA A 103 5.62 -20.85 5.38
N GLU A 104 5.51 -21.01 6.70
CA GLU A 104 5.87 -22.24 7.40
C GLU A 104 4.97 -23.43 7.01
N GLU A 105 3.65 -23.24 6.98
CA GLU A 105 2.70 -24.32 6.70
C GLU A 105 2.75 -24.79 5.24
N ARG A 106 2.89 -23.86 4.29
CA ARG A 106 2.82 -24.16 2.86
C ARG A 106 4.18 -24.49 2.25
N TYR A 107 5.22 -23.78 2.67
CA TYR A 107 6.56 -23.88 2.07
C TYR A 107 7.58 -24.54 3.00
N GLY A 108 7.26 -24.71 4.29
CA GLY A 108 8.15 -25.29 5.29
C GLY A 108 9.10 -24.27 5.93
N SER A 109 9.29 -23.10 5.33
CA SER A 109 10.07 -21.99 5.89
C SER A 109 9.81 -20.68 5.12
N ILE A 110 10.18 -19.55 5.72
CA ILE A 110 10.18 -18.23 5.05
C ILE A 110 11.11 -18.24 3.83
N ASP A 111 12.29 -18.84 3.94
CA ASP A 111 13.26 -18.88 2.84
C ASP A 111 12.70 -19.65 1.64
N ALA A 112 12.05 -20.79 1.88
CA ALA A 112 11.42 -21.58 0.83
C ALA A 112 10.24 -20.84 0.17
N ALA A 113 9.47 -20.06 0.94
CA ALA A 113 8.40 -19.23 0.40
C ALA A 113 8.95 -18.10 -0.50
N VAL A 114 10.04 -17.46 -0.08
CA VAL A 114 10.73 -16.44 -0.88
C VAL A 114 11.30 -17.04 -2.17
N ASP A 115 12.00 -18.17 -2.09
CA ASP A 115 12.55 -18.86 -3.26
C ASP A 115 11.45 -19.23 -4.25
N PHE A 116 10.31 -19.72 -3.73
CA PHE A 116 9.14 -20.02 -4.54
C PHE A 116 8.58 -18.76 -5.21
N HIS A 117 8.42 -17.67 -4.46
CA HIS A 117 7.91 -16.40 -4.99
C HIS A 117 8.80 -15.86 -6.11
N VAL A 118 10.11 -15.81 -5.88
CA VAL A 118 11.09 -15.35 -6.88
C VAL A 118 11.03 -16.20 -8.15
N ALA A 119 10.80 -17.51 -8.03
CA ALA A 119 10.73 -18.42 -9.17
C ALA A 119 9.39 -18.35 -9.94
N ASN A 120 8.28 -18.03 -9.26
CA ASN A 120 6.94 -18.19 -9.82
C ASN A 120 6.14 -16.89 -9.98
N GLY A 121 6.53 -15.81 -9.29
CA GLY A 121 5.79 -14.55 -9.24
C GLY A 121 4.48 -14.64 -8.46
N TRP A 122 4.31 -15.69 -7.64
CA TRP A 122 3.23 -15.87 -6.69
C TRP A 122 3.71 -16.70 -5.51
N TRP A 123 2.99 -16.63 -4.41
CA TRP A 123 3.25 -17.39 -3.19
C TRP A 123 1.93 -17.77 -2.51
#